data_AF-A0A5K0ZQX8-F1
#
_entry.id   AF-A0A5K0ZQX8-F1
#
_cell.length_a   1.000
_cell.length_b   1.000
_cell.length_c   1.000
_cell.angle_alpha   90.00
_cell.angle_beta   90.00
_cell.angle_gamma   90.00
#
_symmetry.space_group_name_H-M   'P 1'
#
loop_
_entity.id
_entity.type
_entity.pdbx_description
1 polymer ?
#
loop_
_entity_poly.entity_id
_entity_poly.type
_entity_poly.pdbx_seq_one_letter_code
_entity_poly.pdbx_strand_id
1 'polypeptide(L)' 'EIREIVKVASVGESKRLILPVFYDVTPQQVGDQKPPFEAAFRVHEQDEEVEAQTVMEWRKALKTASGFFAYECQG' A
#
# COMPACT_ATOMS: atom_id res chain seq x y z
N GLU A 1 2.41 -8.85 8.80
CA GLU A 1 1.25 -7.97 9.11
C GLU A 1 0.82 -7.05 7.94
N ILE A 2 1.11 -7.37 6.67
CA ILE A 2 0.71 -6.53 5.50
C ILE A 2 -0.80 -6.66 5.16
N ARG A 3 -1.47 -7.70 5.68
CA ARG A 3 -2.86 -8.04 5.34
C ARG A 3 -3.89 -6.98 5.74
N GLU A 4 -3.60 -6.10 6.69
CA GLU A 4 -4.54 -5.03 7.08
C GLU A 4 -4.48 -3.78 6.18
N ILE A 5 -3.38 -3.55 5.45
CA ILE A 5 -3.19 -2.30 4.68
C ILE A 5 -4.05 -2.27 3.40
N VAL A 6 -4.48 -3.44 2.89
CA VAL A 6 -5.08 -3.55 1.55
C VAL A 6 -6.61 -3.61 1.54
N LYS A 7 -7.27 -3.76 2.71
CA LYS A 7 -8.72 -4.04 2.75
C LYS A 7 -9.62 -2.85 2.40
N VAL A 8 -9.08 -1.63 2.34
CA VAL A 8 -9.88 -0.41 2.12
C VAL A 8 -9.81 0.10 0.67
N ALA A 9 -8.80 -0.31 -0.11
CA ALA A 9 -8.58 0.23 -1.46
C ALA A 9 -9.43 -0.44 -2.57
N SER A 10 -10.06 -1.59 -2.29
CA SER A 10 -10.75 -2.41 -3.31
C SER A 10 -12.26 -2.17 -3.47
N VAL A 11 -12.90 -1.30 -2.67
CA VAL A 11 -14.33 -1.01 -2.83
C VAL A 11 -14.51 0.29 -3.62
N GLY A 12 -14.22 0.19 -4.92
CA GLY A 12 -14.30 1.28 -5.90
C GLY A 12 -15.68 1.55 -6.51
N GLU A 13 -16.79 1.12 -5.90
CA GLU A 13 -18.15 1.34 -6.48
C GLU A 13 -19.16 1.96 -5.51
N SER A 14 -18.76 2.34 -4.30
CA SER A 14 -19.65 3.04 -3.37
C SER A 14 -18.86 4.15 -2.70
N LYS A 15 -19.28 5.40 -2.93
CA LYS A 15 -18.70 6.66 -2.42
C LYS A 15 -18.25 6.59 -0.95
N ARG A 16 -17.07 6.04 -0.68
CA ARG A 16 -16.44 6.00 0.64
C ARG A 16 -15.20 6.87 0.58
N LEU A 17 -15.10 7.81 1.52
CA LEU A 17 -13.90 8.61 1.71
C LEU A 17 -12.82 7.68 2.29
N ILE A 18 -11.73 7.51 1.55
CA ILE A 18 -10.53 6.82 2.03
C ILE A 18 -9.55 7.90 2.49
N LEU A 19 -9.18 7.86 3.77
CA LEU A 19 -8.14 8.71 4.32
C LEU A 19 -6.98 7.81 4.79
N PRO A 20 -5.88 7.73 4.02
CA PRO A 20 -4.72 6.97 4.44
C PRO A 20 -4.00 7.68 5.59
N VAL A 21 -3.62 6.90 6.61
CA VAL A 21 -2.75 7.33 7.71
C VAL A 21 -1.38 6.72 7.47
N PHE A 22 -0.36 7.57 7.32
CA PHE A 22 1.02 7.16 7.14
C PHE A 22 1.77 7.31 8.46
N TYR A 23 2.25 6.20 9.02
CA TYR A 23 2.99 6.17 10.28
C TYR A 23 4.46 5.88 10.01
N ASP A 24 5.34 6.79 10.42
CA ASP A 24 6.80 6.72 10.21
C ASP A 24 7.26 6.49 8.76
N VAL A 25 6.39 6.79 7.80
CA VAL A 25 6.66 6.68 6.37
C VAL A 25 6.05 7.87 5.64
N THR A 26 6.70 8.30 4.56
CA THR A 26 6.14 9.30 3.67
C THR A 26 5.18 8.66 2.66
N PRO A 27 4.17 9.40 2.15
CA PRO A 27 3.35 8.94 1.03
C PRO A 27 4.21 8.48 -0.15
N GLN A 28 5.34 9.16 -0.42
CA GLN A 28 6.26 8.77 -1.47
C GLN A 28 6.91 7.39 -1.22
N GLN A 29 7.36 7.10 0.01
CA GLN A 29 7.91 5.78 0.33
C GLN A 29 6.89 4.67 0.12
N VAL A 30 5.62 4.92 0.49
CA VAL A 30 4.51 3.98 0.26
C VAL A 30 4.21 3.84 -1.23
N GLY A 31 4.12 4.96 -1.94
CA GLY A 31 3.72 5.03 -3.35
C GLY A 31 4.76 4.48 -4.32
N ASP A 32 6.03 4.72 -4.05
CA ASP A 32 7.14 4.18 -4.85
C ASP A 32 7.62 2.82 -4.34
N GLN A 33 7.03 2.32 -3.24
CA GLN A 33 7.44 1.11 -2.53
C GLN A 33 8.96 1.08 -2.24
N LYS A 34 9.54 2.26 -1.93
CA LYS A 34 10.94 2.43 -1.51
C LYS A 34 11.15 1.83 -0.11
N PRO A 35 12.40 1.70 0.37
CA PRO A 35 12.65 1.28 1.74
C PRO A 35 11.76 2.03 2.74
N PRO A 36 11.03 1.32 3.62
CA PRO A 36 11.22 -0.09 4.00
C PRO A 36 10.41 -1.14 3.18
N PHE A 37 9.54 -0.75 2.26
CA PHE A 37 8.60 -1.66 1.59
C PHE A 37 9.26 -2.63 0.60
N GLU A 38 10.34 -2.20 -0.04
CA GLU A 38 11.04 -2.95 -1.10
C GLU A 38 11.44 -4.37 -0.65
N ALA A 39 12.01 -4.51 0.55
CA ALA A 39 12.47 -5.80 1.06
C ALA A 39 11.31 -6.77 1.31
N ALA A 40 10.18 -6.26 1.82
CA ALA A 40 8.99 -7.07 2.08
C ALA A 40 8.33 -7.53 0.77
N PHE A 41 8.27 -6.65 -0.24
CA PHE A 41 7.78 -7.04 -1.56
C PHE A 41 8.66 -8.10 -2.22
N ARG A 42 9.98 -8.00 -2.11
CA ARG A 42 10.89 -9.03 -2.66
C ARG A 42 10.66 -10.41 -2.03
N VAL A 43 10.36 -10.47 -0.73
CA VAL A 43 10.01 -11.73 -0.05
C VAL A 43 8.73 -12.31 -0.66
N HIS A 44 7.68 -11.50 -0.84
CA HIS A 44 6.42 -11.95 -1.43
C HIS A 44 6.51 -12.28 -2.93
N GLU A 45 7.43 -11.68 -3.67
CA GLU A 45 7.68 -12.02 -5.08
C GLU A 45 8.42 -13.35 -5.24
N GLN A 46 9.13 -13.80 -4.21
CA GLN A 46 9.87 -15.06 -4.17
C GLN A 46 9.07 -16.19 -3.50
N ASP A 47 7.91 -15.87 -2.94
CA ASP A 47 7.03 -16.81 -2.26
C ASP A 47 6.14 -17.53 -3.29
N GLU A 48 6.35 -18.83 -3.48
CA GLU A 48 5.59 -19.66 -4.42
C GLU A 48 4.11 -19.77 -4.04
N GLU A 49 3.74 -19.49 -2.78
CA GLU A 49 2.34 -19.46 -2.33
C GLU A 49 1.62 -18.16 -2.71
N VAL A 50 2.36 -17.13 -3.16
CA VAL A 50 1.80 -15.84 -3.53
C VAL A 50 1.83 -15.68 -5.05
N GLU A 51 0.65 -15.59 -5.65
CA GLU A 51 0.55 -15.31 -7.09
C GLU A 51 1.18 -13.95 -7.42
N ALA A 52 2.00 -13.91 -8.48
CA ALA A 52 2.60 -12.67 -8.96
C ALA A 52 1.56 -11.57 -9.24
N GLN A 53 0.36 -11.95 -9.69
CA GLN A 53 -0.77 -11.05 -9.89
C GLN A 53 -1.23 -10.38 -8.58
N THR A 54 -1.25 -11.14 -7.48
CA THR A 54 -1.59 -10.61 -6.15
C THR A 54 -0.58 -9.54 -5.73
N VAL A 55 0.71 -9.78 -5.95
CA VAL A 55 1.76 -8.79 -5.63
C VAL A 55 1.60 -7.52 -6.47
N MET A 56 1.30 -7.66 -7.77
CA MET A 56 1.06 -6.52 -8.65
C MET A 56 -0.15 -5.69 -8.20
N GLU A 57 -1.22 -6.33 -7.75
CA GLU A 57 -2.40 -5.64 -7.21
C GLU A 57 -2.09 -4.87 -5.94
N TRP A 58 -1.30 -5.44 -5.03
CA TRP A 58 -0.85 -4.72 -3.83
C TRP A 58 -0.01 -3.49 -4.18
N ARG A 59 0.94 -3.62 -5.12
CA ARG A 59 1.76 -2.48 -5.59
C ARG A 59 0.89 -1.36 -6.15
N LYS A 60 -0.09 -1.71 -6.99
CA LYS A 60 -1.03 -0.75 -7.57
C LYS A 60 -1.89 -0.08 -6.49
N ALA A 61 -2.41 -0.85 -5.54
CA ALA A 61 -3.22 -0.33 -4.44
C ALA A 61 -2.44 0.68 -3.59
N LEU A 62 -1.19 0.39 -3.23
CA LEU A 62 -0.32 1.31 -2.49
C LEU A 62 0.03 2.57 -3.30
N LYS A 63 0.31 2.42 -4.60
CA LYS A 63 0.53 3.58 -5.48
C LYS A 63 -0.69 4.50 -5.49
N THR A 64 -1.89 3.94 -5.67
CA THR A 64 -3.13 4.71 -5.62
C THR A 64 -3.36 5.34 -4.26
N ALA A 65 -3.15 4.60 -3.17
CA ALA A 65 -3.32 5.10 -1.81
C ALA A 65 -2.41 6.29 -1.49
N SER A 66 -1.16 6.26 -1.97
CA SER A 66 -0.21 7.37 -1.79
C SER A 66 -0.61 8.68 -2.46
N GLY A 67 -1.49 8.62 -3.47
CA GLY A 67 -2.00 9.78 -4.18
C GLY A 67 -3.26 10.39 -3.57
N PHE A 68 -3.88 9.75 -2.58
CA PHE A 68 -4.98 10.36 -1.84
C PHE A 68 -4.43 11.42 -0.89
N PHE A 69 -5.09 12.59 -0.82
CA PHE A 69 -4.74 13.66 0.12
C PHE A 69 -4.78 13.11 1.56
N ALA A 70 -3.60 12.89 2.14
CA ALA A 70 -3.44 12.48 3.53
C ALA A 70 -3.11 13.69 4.40
N TYR A 71 -3.61 13.70 5.63
CA TYR A 71 -3.14 14.65 6.65
C TYR A 71 -1.82 14.11 7.21
N GLU A 72 -0.73 14.85 7.02
CA GLU A 72 0.56 14.55 7.64
C GLU A 72 0.59 15.22 9.03
N CYS A 73 0.50 14.42 10.10
CA CYS A 73 0.80 14.89 11.46
C CYS A 73 2.22 14.45 11.79
N GLN A 74 3.18 15.37 11.68
CA GLN A 74 4.52 15.19 12.24
C GLN A 74 4.42 15.28 13.76
N GLY A 75 4.83 14.22 14.45
CA GLY A 75 4.98 14.18 15.91
C GLY A 75 6.35 14.68 16.35
#